data_AF-A0A3D0P8X3-F1
#
_entry.id   AF-A0A3D0P8X3-F1
#
_cell.length_a   1.000
_cell.length_b   1.000
_cell.length_c   1.000
_cell.angle_alpha   90.00
_cell.angle_beta   90.00
_cell.angle_gamma   90.00
#
_symmetry.space_group_name_H-M   'P 1'
#
loop_
_entity.id
_entity.type
_entity.pdbx_description
1 polymer ?
#
loop_
_entity_poly.entity_id
_entity_poly.type
_entity_poly.pdbx_seq_one_letter_code
_entity_poly.pdbx_strand_id
1 'polypeptide(L)'
;MPEKAKRILISTETYDRVTFTFGGCCAMRGFCEFCGGETSIISVEAASAVTGKRTDAILRLIESSELHCLESGHGQVMICETSLNEFMR
;
A
#
# COMPACT_ATOMS: atom_id res chain seq x y z
N MET A 1 31.54 1.48 -46.39
CA MET A 1 30.55 2.50 -45.99
C MET A 1 30.09 2.15 -44.59
N PRO A 2 30.32 2.96 -43.54
CA PRO A 2 29.93 2.56 -42.20
C PRO A 2 28.48 3.00 -41.93
N GLU A 3 27.61 2.00 -41.77
CA GLU A 3 26.24 2.10 -41.31
C GLU A 3 26.18 2.69 -39.89
N LYS A 4 25.56 3.87 -39.75
CA LYS A 4 25.42 4.56 -38.46
C LYS A 4 24.34 3.85 -37.64
N ALA A 5 24.77 3.02 -36.68
CA ALA A 5 23.88 2.41 -35.71
C ALA A 5 23.24 3.49 -34.79
N LYS A 6 21.91 3.60 -34.83
CA LYS A 6 21.14 4.51 -33.99
C LYS A 6 20.87 3.83 -32.65
N ARG A 7 21.49 4.31 -31.57
CA ARG A 7 21.22 3.84 -30.19
C ARG A 7 20.02 4.60 -29.63
N ILE A 8 19.02 3.87 -29.16
CA ILE A 8 17.84 4.42 -28.47
C ILE A 8 18.02 4.09 -26.98
N LEU A 9 18.17 5.12 -26.16
CA LEU A 9 18.23 5.00 -24.71
C LEU A 9 16.80 5.09 -24.17
N ILE A 10 16.31 4.01 -23.56
CA ILE A 10 15.02 4.00 -22.87
C ILE A 10 15.32 4.18 -21.40
N SER A 11 15.05 5.37 -20.86
CA SER A 11 15.18 5.69 -19.45
C SER A 11 13.82 5.58 -18.78
N THR A 12 13.64 4.57 -17.93
CA THR A 12 12.45 4.43 -17.09
C THR A 12 12.66 5.24 -15.82
N GLU A 13 11.81 6.25 -15.61
CA GLU A 13 11.86 7.11 -14.42
C GLU A 13 10.82 6.61 -13.42
N THR A 14 11.28 6.08 -12.29
CA THR A 14 10.41 5.56 -11.22
C THR A 14 10.24 6.66 -10.17
N TYR A 15 9.02 7.18 -10.05
CA TYR A 15 8.67 8.17 -9.03
C TYR A 15 8.30 7.46 -7.73
N ASP A 16 9.24 7.43 -6.78
CA ASP A 16 8.95 7.00 -5.41
C ASP A 16 8.50 8.22 -4.59
N ARG A 17 7.21 8.27 -4.24
CA ARG A 17 6.61 9.35 -3.46
C ARG A 17 6.41 8.89 -2.02
N VAL A 18 7.29 9.35 -1.14
CA VAL A 18 7.18 9.11 0.30
C VAL A 18 6.59 10.35 0.96
N THR A 19 5.43 10.20 1.58
CA THR A 19 4.77 11.31 2.29
C THR A 19 4.85 11.04 3.79
N PHE A 20 5.56 11.89 4.53
CA PHE A 20 5.65 11.81 5.99
C PHE A 20 4.67 12.80 6.62
N THR A 21 3.74 12.31 7.44
CA THR A 21 2.84 13.15 8.24
C THR A 21 3.14 12.99 9.74
N PHE A 22 3.47 14.10 10.40
CA PHE A 22 3.62 14.17 11.86
C PHE A 22 2.26 14.45 12.50
N GLY A 23 1.66 13.44 13.14
CA GLY A 23 0.38 13.54 13.86
C GLY A 23 -0.38 12.21 13.74
N GLY A 24 -0.71 11.60 14.88
CA GLY A 24 -1.22 10.22 14.99
C GLY A 24 -2.31 9.85 13.99
N CYS A 25 -2.20 8.63 13.45
CA CYS A 25 -2.97 8.05 12.34
C CYS A 25 -2.60 8.57 10.95
N CYS A 26 -1.47 8.07 10.44
CA CYS A 26 -1.03 8.20 9.04
C CYS A 26 -1.96 7.40 8.10
N ALA A 27 -3.12 7.97 7.79
CA ALA A 27 -3.92 7.56 6.64
C ALA A 27 -3.27 8.15 5.37
N MET A 28 -2.62 7.31 4.58
CA MET A 28 -2.16 7.68 3.24
C MET A 28 -3.26 7.35 2.24
N ARG A 29 -3.28 8.02 1.08
CA ARG A 29 -4.14 7.59 -0.03
C ARG A 29 -3.37 6.63 -0.93
N GLY A 30 -4.00 5.54 -1.30
CA GLY A 30 -3.45 4.53 -2.19
C GLY A 30 -4.54 3.92 -3.06
N PHE A 31 -4.14 3.32 -4.18
CA PHE A 31 -5.08 2.61 -5.04
C PHE A 31 -5.17 1.16 -4.58
N CYS A 32 -6.36 0.71 -4.18
CA CYS A 32 -6.60 -0.69 -3.85
C CYS A 32 -7.16 -1.43 -5.06
N GLU A 33 -6.41 -2.40 -5.57
CA GLU A 33 -6.80 -3.20 -6.75
C GLU A 33 -8.09 -3.99 -6.52
N PHE A 34 -8.31 -4.46 -5.29
CA PHE A 34 -9.51 -5.23 -4.93
C PHE A 34 -10.75 -4.35 -4.79
N CYS A 35 -10.61 -3.13 -4.27
CA CYS A 35 -11.72 -2.17 -4.17
C CYS A 35 -11.97 -1.44 -5.50
N GLY A 36 -11.03 -1.47 -6.44
CA GLY A 36 -11.14 -0.83 -7.75
C GLY A 36 -11.10 0.71 -7.69
N GLY A 37 -10.46 1.29 -6.68
CA GLY A 37 -10.47 2.74 -6.48
C GLY A 37 -9.37 3.29 -5.56
N GLU A 38 -9.22 4.62 -5.57
CA GLU A 38 -8.42 5.34 -4.59
C GLU A 38 -9.12 5.27 -3.23
N THR A 39 -8.40 4.75 -2.24
CA THR A 39 -8.88 4.60 -0.87
C THR A 39 -7.80 5.00 0.11
N SER A 40 -8.21 5.17 1.36
CA SER A 40 -7.27 5.35 2.45
C SER A 40 -6.60 4.03 2.79
N ILE A 41 -5.29 4.08 2.93
CA ILE A 41 -4.42 2.98 3.31
C ILE A 41 -3.72 3.36 4.62
N ILE A 42 -3.73 2.43 5.57
CA ILE A 42 -3.19 2.62 6.90
C ILE A 42 -2.13 1.56 7.19
N SER A 43 -1.18 1.84 8.08
CA SER A 43 -0.20 0.83 8.50
C SER A 43 -0.87 -0.29 9.30
N VAL A 44 -0.21 -1.45 9.40
CA VAL A 44 -0.67 -2.56 10.25
C VAL A 44 -0.81 -2.11 11.71
N GLU A 45 0.08 -1.24 12.19
CA GLU A 45 -0.01 -0.66 13.54
C GLU A 45 -1.24 0.22 13.72
N ALA A 46 -1.57 1.05 12.73
CA ALA A 46 -2.78 1.87 12.75
C ALA A 46 -4.03 0.99 12.71
N ALA A 47 -4.05 -0.06 11.88
CA ALA A 47 -5.15 -1.02 11.87
C ALA A 47 -5.30 -1.76 13.21
N SER A 48 -4.19 -2.06 13.89
CA SER A 48 -4.17 -2.63 15.24
C SER A 48 -4.78 -1.68 16.25
N ALA A 49 -4.43 -0.40 16.19
CA ALA A 49 -5.00 0.63 17.04
C ALA A 49 -6.51 0.83 16.80
N VAL A 50 -6.96 0.79 15.55
CA VAL A 50 -8.38 0.97 15.18
C VAL A 50 -9.22 -0.25 15.57
N THR A 51 -8.76 -1.46 15.27
CA THR A 51 -9.52 -2.70 15.53
C THR A 51 -9.38 -3.22 16.96
N GLY A 52 -8.39 -2.74 17.71
CA GLY A 52 -7.97 -3.33 18.99
C GLY A 52 -7.39 -4.74 18.88
N LYS A 53 -7.19 -5.26 17.67
CA LYS A 53 -6.57 -6.57 17.45
C LYS A 53 -5.06 -6.46 17.46
N ARG A 54 -4.39 -7.53 17.87
CA ARG A 54 -2.93 -7.61 17.78
C ARG A 54 -2.49 -7.63 16.33
N THR A 55 -1.31 -7.08 16.05
CA THR A 55 -0.67 -7.06 14.73
C THR A 55 -0.59 -8.47 14.11
N ASP A 56 -0.29 -9.51 14.89
CA ASP A 56 -0.25 -10.90 14.43
C ASP A 56 -1.62 -11.41 13.91
N ALA A 57 -2.71 -11.02 14.56
CA ALA A 57 -4.05 -11.37 14.12
C ALA A 57 -4.39 -10.65 12.81
N ILE A 58 -3.98 -9.39 12.66
CA ILE A 58 -4.18 -8.62 11.42
C ILE A 58 -3.40 -9.25 10.26
N LEU A 59 -2.15 -9.64 10.49
CA LEU A 59 -1.35 -10.33 9.47
C LEU A 59 -2.01 -11.65 9.03
N ARG A 60 -2.60 -12.40 9.95
CA ARG A 60 -3.36 -13.62 9.60
C ARG A 60 -4.60 -13.34 8.78
N LEU A 61 -5.30 -12.24 9.03
CA LEU A 61 -6.46 -11.82 8.22
C LEU A 61 -6.02 -11.44 6.80
N ILE A 62 -4.85 -10.82 6.67
CA ILE A 62 -4.22 -10.54 5.37
C ILE A 62 -3.86 -11.86 4.66
N GLU A 63 -3.19 -12.79 5.34
CA GLU A 63 -2.84 -14.11 4.78
C GLU A 63 -4.08 -14.91 4.34
N SER A 64 -5.19 -14.75 5.07
CA SER A 64 -6.47 -15.39 4.76
C SER A 64 -7.28 -14.66 3.69
N SER A 65 -6.72 -13.58 3.10
CA SER A 65 -7.39 -12.71 2.12
C SER A 65 -8.71 -12.08 2.60
N GLU A 66 -8.89 -11.96 3.93
CA GLU A 66 -10.03 -11.25 4.53
C GLU A 66 -9.80 -9.73 4.57
N LEU A 67 -8.54 -9.30 4.52
CA LEU A 67 -8.15 -7.90 4.44
C LEU A 67 -7.32 -7.63 3.18
N HIS A 68 -7.67 -6.57 2.44
CA HIS A 68 -6.85 -6.11 1.32
C HIS A 68 -5.58 -5.43 1.83
N CYS A 69 -4.43 -5.98 1.46
CA CYS A 69 -3.13 -5.40 1.75
C CYS A 69 -2.44 -4.87 0.49
N LEU A 70 -1.53 -3.92 0.69
CA LEU A 70 -0.65 -3.40 -0.34
C LEU A 70 0.75 -3.27 0.24
N GLU A 71 1.78 -3.54 -0.56
CA GLU A 71 3.15 -3.28 -0.17
C GLU A 71 3.56 -1.87 -0.63
N SER A 72 4.07 -1.07 0.31
CA SER A 72 4.73 0.20 0.01
C SER A 72 6.07 -0.06 -0.68
N GLY A 73 6.58 0.91 -1.46
CA GLY A 73 7.87 0.82 -2.17
C GLY A 73 9.09 0.54 -1.29
N HIS A 74 8.95 0.64 0.03
CA HIS A 74 9.96 0.30 1.04
C HIS A 74 9.75 -1.05 1.74
N GLY A 75 8.84 -1.91 1.25
CA GLY A 75 8.54 -3.21 1.84
C GLY A 75 7.69 -3.16 3.11
N GLN A 76 6.96 -2.05 3.32
CA GLN A 76 6.01 -1.93 4.43
C GLN A 76 4.63 -2.40 4.00
N VAL A 77 3.99 -3.26 4.80
CA VAL A 77 2.62 -3.70 4.56
C VAL A 77 1.64 -2.62 5.01
N MET A 78 0.78 -2.21 4.09
CA MET A 78 -0.30 -1.25 4.26
C MET A 78 -1.63 -1.97 4.07
N ILE A 79 -2.67 -1.52 4.77
CA ILE A 79 -3.99 -2.14 4.79
C ILE A 79 -4.99 -1.13 4.24
N CYS A 80 -5.84 -1.60 3.34
CA CYS A 80 -6.98 -0.83 2.84
C CYS A 80 -7.98 -0.56 3.97
N GLU A 81 -8.24 0.71 4.26
CA GLU A 81 -9.20 1.11 5.28
C GLU A 81 -10.63 0.68 4.93
N THR A 82 -11.00 0.65 3.64
CA THR A 82 -12.32 0.17 3.21
C THR A 82 -12.55 -1.28 3.61
N SER A 83 -11.59 -2.16 3.28
CA SER A 83 -11.68 -3.58 3.61
C SER A 83 -11.69 -3.80 5.13
N LEU A 84 -10.91 -3.01 5.87
CA LEU A 84 -10.93 -3.04 7.33
C LEU A 84 -12.28 -2.64 7.92
N ASN A 85 -12.90 -1.58 7.39
CA ASN A 85 -14.22 -1.13 7.80
C ASN A 85 -15.33 -2.12 7.43
N GLU A 86 -15.20 -2.80 6.30
CA GLU A 86 -16.11 -3.88 5.91
C GLU A 86 -15.98 -5.08 6.84
N PHE A 87 -14.76 -5.44 7.24
CA PHE A 87 -14.51 -6.53 8.19
C PHE A 87 -15.05 -6.24 9.61
N MET A 88 -15.08 -4.97 10.02
CA MET A 88 -15.59 -4.57 11.34
C MET A 88 -17.12 -4.45 11.41
N ARG A 89 -17.82 -4.50 10.28
CA ARG A 89 -19.30 -4.46 10.22
C ARG A 89 -19.90 -5.83 10.47
#